data_AF-A0A0R1UD12-F1
#
_entry.id   AF-A0A0R1UD12-F1
#
_cell.length_a   1.000
_cell.length_b   1.000
_cell.length_c   1.000
_cell.angle_alpha   90.00
_cell.angle_beta   90.00
_cell.angle_gamma   90.00
#
_symmetry.space_group_name_H-M   'P 1'
#
loop_
_entity.id
_entity.type
_entity.pdbx_description
1 polymer ?
#
loop_
_entity_poly.entity_id
_entity_poly.type
_entity_poly.pdbx_seq_one_letter_code
_entity_poly.pdbx_strand_id
1 'polypeptide(L)'
;MRKNTGENYLMKIVKVTEEKERELIAAVAENNEEALLELFELHKPIVEHSKKMYWMRSFDSQDWDQEALISCHEAALRYEHSRGRFGTFYKRQLHNKAISFLRHSRAKTRVANEQAISLEKLTEDSDIEINKDNMEEICIIDYWQGNKFFSELTLLELTAFKVLIGELTYKDAKQFFNYSEVQLKRAANRVQQKFDRTLLIV
;
A
#
# COMPACT_ATOMS: atom_id res chain seq x y z
N MET A 1 45.94 -7.99 -42.35
CA MET A 1 45.06 -9.14 -42.09
C MET A 1 44.67 -9.15 -40.62
N ARG A 2 43.43 -8.79 -40.28
CA ARG A 2 42.66 -9.27 -39.12
C ARG A 2 41.22 -8.84 -39.37
N LYS A 3 40.50 -9.73 -40.05
CA LYS A 3 39.08 -9.66 -40.41
C LYS A 3 38.26 -9.67 -39.10
N ASN A 4 37.31 -8.76 -38.93
CA ASN A 4 35.96 -8.81 -39.52
C ASN A 4 35.11 -9.97 -38.93
N THR A 5 35.06 -10.06 -37.59
CA THR A 5 34.26 -11.09 -36.87
C THR A 5 33.21 -10.48 -35.93
N GLY A 6 33.40 -9.25 -35.42
CA GLY A 6 32.43 -8.59 -34.53
C GLY A 6 31.25 -7.91 -35.24
N GLU A 7 31.50 -7.28 -36.39
CA GLU A 7 30.46 -6.56 -37.15
C GLU A 7 29.51 -7.51 -37.90
N ASN A 8 29.98 -8.72 -38.21
CA ASN A 8 29.22 -9.74 -38.93
C ASN A 8 28.15 -10.44 -38.05
N TYR A 9 28.33 -10.44 -36.73
CA TYR A 9 27.33 -10.96 -35.78
C TYR A 9 26.21 -9.94 -35.48
N LEU A 10 26.54 -8.64 -35.45
CA LEU A 10 25.55 -7.57 -35.28
C LEU A 10 24.71 -7.36 -36.55
N MET A 11 25.25 -7.62 -37.74
CA MET A 11 24.49 -7.60 -39.00
C MET A 11 23.60 -8.84 -39.22
N LYS A 12 23.87 -9.97 -38.53
CA LYS A 12 23.09 -11.21 -38.72
C LYS A 12 21.79 -11.25 -37.92
N ILE A 13 21.65 -10.46 -36.86
CA ILE A 13 20.43 -10.42 -36.02
C ILE A 13 19.47 -9.29 -36.46
N VAL A 14 19.97 -8.30 -37.22
CA VAL A 14 19.19 -7.08 -37.59
C VAL A 14 19.02 -6.94 -39.10
N LYS A 15 18.68 -8.05 -39.76
CA LYS A 15 17.96 -8.03 -41.05
C LYS A 15 16.73 -8.91 -40.92
N VAL A 16 15.90 -8.59 -39.93
CA VAL A 16 14.47 -8.82 -40.11
C VAL A 16 14.08 -8.00 -41.33
N THR A 17 13.60 -8.65 -42.37
CA THR A 17 13.02 -7.92 -43.48
C THR A 17 11.87 -7.10 -42.92
N GLU A 18 11.88 -5.77 -43.11
CA GLU A 18 10.75 -4.90 -42.72
C GLU A 18 9.42 -5.44 -43.27
N GLU A 19 9.49 -6.24 -44.33
CA GLU A 19 8.40 -7.03 -44.90
C GLU A 19 7.85 -8.10 -43.95
N LYS A 20 8.70 -8.90 -43.30
CA LYS A 20 8.26 -9.89 -42.29
C LYS A 20 7.66 -9.21 -41.06
N GLU A 21 8.25 -8.09 -40.61
CA GLU A 21 7.68 -7.30 -39.50
C GLU A 21 6.27 -6.80 -39.87
N ARG A 22 6.06 -6.35 -41.11
CA ARG A 22 4.75 -5.93 -41.63
C ARG A 22 3.75 -7.08 -41.73
N GLU A 23 4.17 -8.24 -42.23
CA GLU A 23 3.33 -9.44 -42.31
C GLU A 23 2.83 -9.87 -40.93
N LEU A 24 3.73 -9.91 -39.95
CA LEU A 24 3.38 -10.25 -38.57
C LEU A 24 2.41 -9.24 -37.96
N ILE A 25 2.62 -7.94 -38.17
CA ILE A 25 1.70 -6.89 -37.69
C ILE A 25 0.32 -7.03 -38.33
N ALA A 26 0.25 -7.31 -39.64
CA ALA A 26 -1.02 -7.53 -40.33
C ALA A 26 -1.74 -8.78 -39.80
N ALA A 27 -1.02 -9.88 -39.59
CA ALA A 27 -1.59 -11.11 -39.03
C ALA A 27 -2.08 -10.92 -37.57
N VAL A 28 -1.41 -10.08 -36.76
CA VAL A 28 -1.89 -9.73 -35.41
C VAL A 28 -3.25 -9.02 -35.47
N ALA A 29 -3.47 -8.16 -36.47
CA ALA A 29 -4.77 -7.50 -36.67
C ALA A 29 -5.89 -8.48 -37.03
N GLU A 30 -5.53 -9.64 -37.60
CA GLU A 30 -6.43 -10.77 -37.86
C GLU A 30 -6.56 -11.73 -36.66
N ASN A 31 -6.09 -11.32 -35.48
CA ASN A 31 -6.14 -12.07 -34.23
C ASN A 31 -5.31 -13.36 -34.26
N ASN A 32 -4.19 -13.36 -34.99
CA ASN A 32 -3.23 -14.46 -35.00
C ASN A 32 -2.26 -14.38 -33.80
N GLU A 33 -2.43 -15.29 -32.83
CA GLU A 33 -1.61 -15.35 -31.62
C GLU A 33 -0.15 -15.75 -31.89
N GLU A 34 0.09 -16.67 -32.83
CA GLU A 34 1.45 -17.10 -33.19
C GLU A 34 2.26 -15.95 -33.79
N ALA A 35 1.62 -15.15 -34.65
CA ALA A 35 2.23 -13.96 -35.22
C ALA A 35 2.58 -12.91 -34.15
N LEU A 36 1.73 -12.76 -33.12
CA LEU A 36 2.01 -11.88 -31.98
C LEU A 36 3.23 -12.35 -31.17
N LEU A 37 3.30 -13.65 -30.88
CA LEU A 37 4.44 -14.22 -30.15
C LEU A 37 5.74 -14.07 -30.95
N GLU A 38 5.69 -14.29 -32.25
CA GLU A 38 6.86 -14.10 -33.12
C GLU A 38 7.29 -12.63 -33.21
N LEU A 39 6.33 -11.70 -33.34
CA LEU A 39 6.59 -10.26 -33.31
C LEU A 39 7.16 -9.83 -31.94
N PHE A 40 6.68 -10.41 -30.85
CA PHE A 40 7.18 -10.13 -29.51
C PHE A 40 8.61 -10.62 -29.32
N GLU A 41 8.93 -11.85 -29.72
CA GLU A 41 10.29 -12.40 -29.64
C GLU A 41 11.28 -11.57 -30.47
N LEU A 42 10.84 -11.03 -31.62
CA LEU A 42 11.63 -10.11 -32.43
C LEU A 42 12.06 -8.85 -31.67
N HIS A 43 11.17 -8.33 -30.84
CA HIS A 43 11.37 -7.11 -30.07
C HIS A 43 11.77 -7.35 -28.61
N LYS A 44 12.04 -8.60 -28.23
CA LYS A 44 12.50 -8.99 -26.89
C LYS A 44 13.71 -8.18 -26.39
N PRO A 45 14.72 -7.82 -27.22
CA PRO A 45 15.80 -6.94 -26.75
C PRO A 45 15.33 -5.58 -26.23
N ILE A 46 14.22 -5.04 -26.78
CA ILE A 46 13.61 -3.77 -26.31
C ILE A 46 12.98 -3.99 -24.94
N VAL A 47 12.29 -5.11 -24.75
CA VAL A 47 11.66 -5.50 -23.48
C VAL A 47 12.72 -5.66 -22.39
N GLU A 48 13.77 -6.42 -22.67
CA GLU A 48 14.88 -6.66 -21.73
C GLU A 48 15.62 -5.38 -21.34
N HIS A 49 15.79 -4.45 -22.29
CA HIS A 49 16.35 -3.14 -21.97
C HIS A 49 15.43 -2.34 -21.05
N SER A 50 14.11 -2.40 -21.28
CA SER A 50 13.12 -1.71 -20.47
C SER A 50 13.05 -2.26 -19.04
N LYS A 51 13.07 -3.59 -18.86
CA LYS A 51 13.15 -4.25 -17.54
C LYS A 51 14.30 -3.73 -16.69
N LYS A 52 15.48 -3.59 -17.31
CA LYS A 52 16.69 -3.08 -16.62
C LYS A 52 16.57 -1.61 -16.26
N MET A 53 15.81 -0.82 -17.01
CA MET A 53 15.66 0.61 -16.79
C MET A 53 14.61 0.94 -15.73
N TYR A 54 13.54 0.14 -15.63
CA TYR A 54 12.41 0.38 -14.73
C TYR A 54 12.26 -0.76 -13.71
N TRP A 55 13.04 -0.71 -12.64
CA TRP A 55 12.86 -1.64 -11.52
C TRP A 55 11.66 -1.22 -10.66
N MET A 56 10.74 -2.16 -10.41
CA MET A 56 9.58 -1.97 -9.54
C MET A 56 9.52 -3.11 -8.52
N ARG A 57 9.41 -2.77 -7.23
CA ARG A 57 9.52 -3.73 -6.12
C ARG A 57 8.49 -4.87 -6.16
N SER A 58 7.27 -4.58 -6.59
CA SER A 58 6.14 -5.53 -6.62
C SER A 58 5.84 -6.06 -8.01
N PHE A 59 6.83 -6.03 -8.90
CA PHE A 59 6.64 -6.36 -10.30
C PHE A 59 7.78 -7.27 -10.74
N ASP A 60 7.47 -8.55 -10.95
CA ASP A 60 8.48 -9.52 -11.29
C ASP A 60 8.77 -9.55 -12.80
N SER A 61 9.70 -10.42 -13.22
CA SER A 61 10.03 -10.52 -14.65
C SER A 61 8.87 -11.07 -15.49
N GLN A 62 8.03 -11.93 -14.93
CA GLN A 62 6.90 -12.54 -15.63
C GLN A 62 5.79 -11.51 -15.83
N ASP A 63 5.49 -10.71 -14.81
CA ASP A 63 4.58 -9.57 -14.88
C ASP A 63 5.01 -8.61 -16.00
N TRP A 64 6.31 -8.36 -16.10
CA TRP A 64 6.85 -7.50 -17.14
C TRP A 64 6.74 -8.09 -18.53
N ASP A 65 7.01 -9.37 -18.70
CA ASP A 65 6.85 -10.02 -20.00
C ASP A 65 5.39 -10.01 -20.45
N GLN A 66 4.45 -10.21 -19.54
CA GLN A 66 3.02 -10.12 -19.84
C GLN A 66 2.60 -8.71 -20.25
N GLU A 67 2.96 -7.69 -19.47
CA GLU A 67 2.60 -6.30 -19.79
C GLU A 67 3.26 -5.82 -21.09
N ALA A 68 4.46 -6.31 -21.37
CA ALA A 68 5.15 -6.04 -22.62
C ALA A 68 4.44 -6.71 -23.80
N LEU A 69 4.03 -7.98 -23.66
CA LEU A 69 3.27 -8.69 -24.68
C LEU A 69 1.93 -8.00 -24.99
N ILE A 70 1.19 -7.59 -23.95
CA ILE A 70 -0.05 -6.80 -24.10
C ILE A 70 0.25 -5.48 -24.83
N SER A 71 1.33 -4.79 -24.46
CA SER A 71 1.71 -3.54 -25.13
C SER A 71 2.16 -3.77 -26.58
N CYS A 72 2.72 -4.94 -26.91
CA CYS A 72 3.12 -5.31 -28.26
C CYS A 72 1.89 -5.48 -29.14
N HIS A 73 0.88 -6.21 -28.63
CA HIS A 73 -0.42 -6.36 -29.28
C HIS A 73 -1.11 -5.01 -29.51
N GLU A 74 -1.22 -4.16 -28.47
CA GLU A 74 -1.81 -2.82 -28.61
C GLU A 74 -1.03 -1.93 -29.58
N ALA A 75 0.30 -2.07 -29.62
CA ALA A 75 1.13 -1.34 -30.56
C ALA A 75 0.89 -1.81 -31.99
N ALA A 76 0.79 -3.13 -32.23
CA ALA A 76 0.51 -3.70 -33.56
C ALA A 76 -0.81 -3.19 -34.12
N LEU A 77 -1.86 -3.15 -33.30
CA LEU A 77 -3.19 -2.66 -33.71
C LEU A 77 -3.23 -1.15 -34.04
N ARG A 78 -2.33 -0.35 -33.46
CA ARG A 78 -2.31 1.13 -33.60
C ARG A 78 -1.18 1.63 -34.50
N TYR A 79 -0.32 0.75 -34.97
CA TYR A 79 0.87 1.16 -35.71
C TYR A 79 0.51 1.62 -37.11
N GLU A 80 0.99 2.81 -37.45
CA GLU A 80 0.90 3.38 -38.80
C GLU A 80 2.30 3.45 -39.39
N HIS A 81 2.53 2.77 -40.52
CA HIS A 81 3.85 2.72 -41.17
C HIS A 81 4.39 4.12 -41.56
N SER A 82 3.49 5.07 -41.83
CA SER A 82 3.84 6.47 -42.15
C SER A 82 4.53 7.21 -41.00
N ARG A 83 4.43 6.72 -39.76
CA ARG A 83 4.93 7.38 -38.55
C ARG A 83 6.31 6.89 -38.09
N GLY A 84 6.95 6.00 -38.85
CA GLY A 84 8.29 5.46 -38.55
C GLY A 84 8.29 3.96 -38.31
N ARG A 85 9.35 3.44 -37.68
CA ARG A 85 9.55 2.00 -37.44
C ARG A 85 8.75 1.49 -36.24
N PHE A 86 8.23 0.28 -36.34
CA PHE A 86 7.44 -0.36 -35.28
C PHE A 86 8.22 -0.45 -33.97
N GLY A 87 9.45 -0.95 -34.01
CA GLY A 87 10.29 -1.05 -32.81
C GLY A 87 10.49 0.28 -32.07
N THR A 88 10.56 1.41 -32.77
CA THR A 88 10.66 2.74 -32.14
C THR A 88 9.34 3.14 -31.49
N PHE A 89 8.22 2.89 -32.17
CA PHE A 89 6.88 3.14 -31.64
C PHE A 89 6.58 2.28 -30.40
N TYR A 90 6.84 0.97 -30.49
CA TYR A 90 6.67 0.02 -29.41
C TYR A 90 7.55 0.36 -28.20
N LYS A 91 8.82 0.70 -28.42
CA LYS A 91 9.70 1.18 -27.34
C LYS A 91 9.12 2.39 -26.60
N ARG A 92 8.56 3.35 -27.33
CA ARG A 92 7.91 4.54 -26.72
C ARG A 92 6.68 4.16 -25.91
N GLN A 93 5.87 3.22 -26.39
CA GLN A 93 4.69 2.74 -25.66
C GLN A 93 5.09 2.04 -24.36
N LEU A 94 6.06 1.12 -24.40
CA LEU A 94 6.60 0.47 -23.21
C LEU A 94 7.13 1.47 -22.19
N HIS A 95 7.88 2.48 -22.65
CA HIS A 95 8.37 3.54 -21.78
C HIS A 95 7.23 4.29 -21.07
N ASN A 96 6.21 4.72 -21.81
CA ASN A 96 5.08 5.43 -21.23
C ASN A 96 4.32 4.58 -20.20
N LYS A 97 4.15 3.29 -20.50
CA LYS A 97 3.48 2.33 -19.63
C LYS A 97 4.28 2.12 -18.33
N ALA A 98 5.59 1.97 -18.44
CA ALA A 98 6.52 1.90 -17.31
C ALA A 98 6.44 3.14 -16.40
N ILE A 99 6.43 4.34 -16.99
CA ILE A 99 6.27 5.60 -16.25
C ILE A 99 4.91 5.66 -15.55
N SER A 100 3.84 5.18 -16.20
CA SER A 100 2.52 5.11 -15.58
C SER A 100 2.52 4.20 -14.35
N PHE A 101 3.13 3.01 -14.45
CA PHE A 101 3.27 2.09 -13.33
C PHE A 101 4.07 2.70 -12.18
N LEU A 102 5.20 3.35 -12.48
CA LEU A 102 6.03 4.03 -11.48
C LEU A 102 5.28 5.18 -10.78
N ARG A 103 4.43 5.91 -11.52
CA ARG A 103 3.58 6.95 -10.93
C ARG A 103 2.49 6.34 -10.04
N HIS A 104 1.90 5.22 -10.45
CA HIS A 104 0.87 4.53 -9.67
C HIS A 104 1.44 3.91 -8.39
N SER A 105 2.64 3.32 -8.43
CA SER A 105 3.30 2.77 -7.24
C SER A 105 3.64 3.87 -6.22
N ARG A 106 4.08 5.04 -6.70
CA ARG A 106 4.50 6.19 -5.87
C ARG A 106 3.36 7.09 -5.40
N ALA A 107 2.10 6.75 -5.63
CA ALA A 107 0.97 7.53 -5.11
C ALA A 107 1.02 7.57 -3.56
N LYS A 108 0.76 8.74 -2.96
CA LYS A 108 1.01 9.04 -1.52
C LYS A 108 0.51 8.01 -0.50
N THR A 109 -0.57 7.28 -0.78
CA THR A 109 -1.10 6.23 0.11
C THR A 109 -0.35 4.90 0.01
N ARG A 110 0.51 4.71 -1.00
CA ARG A 110 1.23 3.46 -1.30
C ARG A 110 2.75 3.56 -1.13
N VAL A 111 3.29 4.77 -0.89
CA VAL A 111 4.69 4.97 -0.48
C VAL A 111 5.01 4.17 0.79
N ALA A 112 4.05 4.08 1.72
CA ALA A 112 4.17 3.23 2.91
C ALA A 112 4.40 1.75 2.57
N ASN A 113 3.78 1.23 1.50
CA ASN A 113 3.99 -0.15 1.05
C ASN A 113 5.35 -0.32 0.35
N GLU A 114 5.78 0.66 -0.45
CA GLU A 114 7.10 0.63 -1.11
C GLU A 114 8.24 0.69 -0.09
N GLN A 115 8.03 1.39 1.04
CA GLN A 115 8.99 1.51 2.15
C GLN A 115 8.77 0.46 3.26
N ALA A 116 7.70 -0.34 3.19
CA ALA A 116 7.40 -1.34 4.21
C ALA A 116 8.50 -2.40 4.26
N ILE A 117 8.94 -2.74 5.46
CA ILE A 117 9.88 -3.84 5.71
C ILE A 117 9.04 -5.08 6.04
N SER A 118 9.46 -6.25 5.56
CA SER A 118 8.80 -7.50 5.93
C SER A 118 8.92 -7.73 7.44
N LEU A 119 7.84 -8.21 8.05
CA LEU A 119 7.81 -8.53 9.48
C LEU A 119 8.81 -9.64 9.80
N GLU A 120 8.92 -10.63 8.92
CA GLU A 120 9.89 -11.73 9.02
C GLU A 120 11.32 -11.18 9.04
N LYS A 121 11.63 -10.23 8.14
CA LYS A 121 12.93 -9.57 8.12
C LYS A 121 13.22 -8.78 9.41
N LEU A 122 12.21 -8.12 9.99
CA LEU A 122 12.36 -7.43 11.27
C LEU A 122 12.61 -8.40 12.44
N THR A 123 12.00 -9.58 12.43
CA THR A 123 12.21 -10.60 13.47
C THR A 123 13.53 -11.36 13.35
N GLU A 124 14.13 -11.39 12.16
CA GLU A 124 15.41 -12.08 11.90
C GLU A 124 16.64 -11.17 12.14
N ASP A 125 16.58 -9.89 11.73
CA ASP A 125 17.73 -8.97 11.75
C ASP A 125 17.88 -8.18 13.06
N SER A 126 16.91 -8.22 13.97
CA SER A 126 16.93 -7.37 15.15
C SER A 126 16.25 -7.97 16.38
N ASP A 127 16.82 -7.71 17.56
CA ASP A 127 16.18 -7.82 18.88
C ASP A 127 15.02 -6.80 19.03
N ILE A 128 14.30 -6.48 17.95
CA ILE A 128 13.07 -5.72 18.00
C ILE A 128 12.03 -6.68 18.57
N GLU A 129 11.84 -6.60 19.87
CA GLU A 129 10.58 -7.00 20.49
C GLU A 129 9.50 -6.22 19.76
N ILE A 130 8.83 -6.87 18.80
CA ILE A 130 7.52 -6.42 18.37
C ILE A 130 6.76 -6.28 19.67
N ASN A 131 6.39 -5.05 20.01
CA ASN A 131 5.55 -4.72 21.13
C ASN A 131 4.19 -5.37 20.80
N LYS A 132 4.11 -6.71 20.97
CA LYS A 132 2.87 -7.41 21.25
C LYS A 132 2.40 -6.65 22.45
N ASP A 133 1.40 -5.81 22.23
CA ASP A 133 0.84 -4.89 23.19
C ASP A 133 1.39 -5.18 24.59
N ASN A 134 1.99 -4.18 25.21
CA ASN A 134 1.61 -3.96 26.59
C ASN A 134 0.07 -3.84 26.55
N MET A 135 -0.63 -4.99 26.50
CA MET A 135 -1.78 -5.25 27.31
C MET A 135 -1.24 -4.93 28.70
N GLU A 136 -1.16 -3.63 29.01
CA GLU A 136 -1.51 -3.18 30.34
C GLU A 136 -2.74 -4.02 30.61
N GLU A 137 -2.58 -5.01 31.49
CA GLU A 137 -3.68 -5.83 31.95
C GLU A 137 -4.81 -4.84 32.10
N ILE A 138 -5.87 -4.97 31.29
CA ILE A 138 -7.07 -4.19 31.51
C ILE A 138 -7.31 -4.41 32.97
N CYS A 139 -7.13 -3.37 33.79
CA CYS A 139 -7.24 -3.53 35.22
C CYS A 139 -8.70 -3.87 35.41
N ILE A 140 -8.98 -5.17 35.48
CA ILE A 140 -10.31 -5.67 35.81
C ILE A 140 -10.40 -5.28 37.27
N ILE A 141 -10.93 -4.07 37.51
CA ILE A 141 -11.45 -3.71 38.81
C ILE A 141 -12.37 -4.87 39.15
N ASP A 142 -11.93 -5.72 40.07
CA ASP A 142 -12.72 -6.89 40.40
C ASP A 142 -14.09 -6.39 40.89
N TYR A 143 -15.12 -7.19 40.65
CA TYR A 143 -16.51 -6.81 40.96
C TYR A 143 -16.67 -6.32 42.43
N TRP A 144 -15.82 -6.79 43.35
CA TRP A 144 -15.85 -6.43 44.76
C TRP A 144 -15.27 -5.03 45.03
N GLN A 145 -14.14 -4.70 44.41
CA GLN A 145 -13.49 -3.40 44.49
C GLN A 145 -14.37 -2.30 43.88
N GLY A 146 -14.97 -2.59 42.72
CA GLY A 146 -15.94 -1.69 42.08
C GLY A 146 -17.16 -1.45 42.97
N ASN A 147 -17.77 -2.52 43.50
CA ASN A 147 -18.93 -2.40 44.39
C ASN A 147 -18.62 -1.62 45.66
N LYS A 148 -17.45 -1.84 46.27
CA LYS A 148 -17.02 -1.09 47.46
C LYS A 148 -16.96 0.41 47.15
N PHE A 149 -16.29 0.78 46.05
CA PHE A 149 -16.20 2.19 45.63
C PHE A 149 -17.59 2.80 45.40
N PHE A 150 -18.45 2.16 44.60
CA PHE A 150 -19.78 2.69 44.29
C PHE A 150 -20.68 2.77 45.53
N SER A 151 -20.53 1.87 46.50
CA SER A 151 -21.28 1.91 47.77
C SER A 151 -20.89 3.07 48.68
N GLU A 152 -19.66 3.59 48.56
CA GLU A 152 -19.20 4.75 49.34
C GLU A 152 -19.62 6.10 48.71
N LEU A 153 -20.15 6.11 47.48
CA LEU A 153 -20.58 7.33 46.81
C LEU A 153 -21.98 7.76 47.26
N THR A 154 -22.10 9.02 47.66
CA THR A 154 -23.41 9.67 47.83
C THR A 154 -24.07 9.92 46.48
N LEU A 155 -25.39 10.18 46.44
CA LEU A 155 -26.10 10.47 45.19
C LEU A 155 -25.48 11.65 44.42
N LEU A 156 -25.06 12.71 45.11
CA LEU A 156 -24.37 13.85 44.51
C LEU A 156 -23.02 13.44 43.88
N GLU A 157 -22.28 12.59 44.56
CA GLU A 157 -20.97 12.09 44.09
C GLU A 157 -21.13 11.12 42.92
N LEU A 158 -22.16 10.28 42.93
CA LEU A 158 -22.49 9.42 41.80
C LEU A 158 -22.90 10.25 40.57
N THR A 159 -23.70 11.30 40.75
CA THR A 159 -24.02 12.23 39.65
C THR A 159 -22.76 12.93 39.15
N ALA A 160 -21.87 13.37 40.03
CA ALA A 160 -20.59 13.97 39.64
C ALA A 160 -19.67 12.99 38.91
N PHE A 161 -19.63 11.72 39.34
CA PHE A 161 -18.90 10.66 38.65
C PHE A 161 -19.42 10.44 37.23
N LYS A 162 -20.75 10.34 37.06
CA LYS A 162 -21.38 10.23 35.73
C LYS A 162 -21.06 11.41 34.80
N VAL A 163 -20.94 12.62 35.35
CA VAL A 163 -20.48 13.78 34.59
C VAL A 163 -19.00 13.66 34.20
N LEU A 164 -18.16 13.14 35.10
CA LEU A 164 -16.73 12.96 34.86
C LEU A 164 -16.44 11.94 33.76
N ILE A 165 -17.19 10.84 33.71
CA ILE A 165 -17.06 9.81 32.66
C ILE A 165 -17.81 10.17 31.36
N GLY A 166 -18.48 11.33 31.32
CA GLY A 166 -19.18 11.83 30.13
C GLY A 166 -20.56 11.21 29.87
N GLU A 167 -21.11 10.41 30.80
CA GLU A 167 -22.48 9.90 30.70
C GLU A 167 -23.55 11.00 30.88
N LEU A 168 -23.22 12.04 31.65
CA LEU A 168 -24.12 13.18 31.89
C LEU A 168 -23.38 14.49 31.64
N THR A 169 -24.12 15.53 31.22
CA THR A 169 -23.58 16.89 31.19
C THR A 169 -23.92 17.65 32.47
N TYR A 170 -23.18 18.73 32.75
CA TYR A 170 -23.51 19.65 33.85
C TYR A 170 -24.93 20.24 33.72
N LYS A 171 -25.44 20.38 32.49
CA LYS A 171 -26.80 20.87 32.23
C LYS A 171 -27.83 19.85 32.67
N ASP A 172 -27.62 18.58 32.31
CA ASP A 172 -28.50 17.47 32.71
C ASP A 172 -28.51 17.30 34.22
N ALA A 173 -27.34 17.36 34.86
CA ALA A 173 -27.23 17.25 36.31
C ALA A 173 -27.97 18.39 37.05
N LYS A 174 -27.96 19.60 36.48
CA LYS A 174 -28.73 20.74 37.01
C LYS A 174 -30.24 20.56 36.77
N GLN A 175 -30.64 20.03 35.62
CA GLN A 175 -32.05 19.85 35.27
C GLN A 175 -32.72 18.73 36.07
N PHE A 176 -32.06 17.57 36.18
CA PHE A 176 -32.65 16.38 36.79
C PHE A 176 -32.47 16.32 38.31
N PHE A 177 -31.36 16.85 38.82
CA PHE A 177 -30.99 16.73 40.24
C PHE A 177 -30.82 18.07 40.95
N ASN A 178 -31.00 19.20 40.24
CA ASN A 178 -30.88 20.56 40.78
C ASN A 178 -29.52 20.86 41.43
N TYR A 179 -28.45 20.21 40.96
CA TYR A 179 -27.10 20.47 41.44
C TYR A 179 -26.41 21.55 40.62
N SER A 180 -25.73 22.47 41.31
CA SER A 180 -24.90 23.48 40.67
C SER A 180 -23.56 22.90 40.20
N GLU A 181 -22.98 23.53 39.17
CA GLU A 181 -21.65 23.16 38.67
C GLU A 181 -20.57 23.21 39.76
N VAL A 182 -20.66 24.16 40.69
CA VAL A 182 -19.72 24.28 41.83
C VAL A 182 -19.83 23.08 42.78
N GLN A 183 -21.07 22.62 43.05
CA GLN A 183 -21.29 21.43 43.88
C GLN A 183 -20.74 20.17 43.20
N LEU A 184 -20.94 20.04 41.88
CA LEU A 184 -20.46 18.90 41.09
C LEU A 184 -18.93 18.88 41.02
N LYS A 185 -18.26 20.01 40.83
CA LYS A 185 -16.79 20.10 40.85
C LYS A 185 -16.21 19.70 42.22
N ARG A 186 -16.81 20.16 43.32
CA ARG A 186 -16.39 19.76 44.68
C ARG A 186 -16.65 18.27 44.93
N ALA A 187 -17.77 17.75 44.44
CA ALA A 187 -18.09 16.34 44.55
C ALA A 187 -17.14 15.47 43.70
N ALA A 188 -16.74 15.92 42.51
CA ALA A 188 -15.77 15.23 41.66
C ALA A 188 -14.40 15.09 42.36
N ASN A 189 -13.93 16.12 43.07
CA ASN A 189 -12.72 16.01 43.89
C ASN A 189 -12.85 14.95 45.00
N ARG A 190 -14.02 14.87 45.65
CA ARG A 190 -14.27 13.82 46.66
C ARG A 190 -14.35 12.42 46.04
N VAL A 191 -14.92 12.30 44.83
CA VAL A 191 -14.96 11.05 44.06
C VAL A 191 -13.54 10.58 43.74
N GLN A 192 -12.67 11.47 43.26
CA GLN A 192 -11.26 11.14 43.00
C GLN A 192 -10.54 10.67 44.27
N GLN A 193 -10.69 11.39 45.39
CA GLN A 193 -10.11 10.95 46.67
C GLN A 193 -10.61 9.57 47.13
N LYS A 194 -11.89 9.27 46.93
CA LYS A 194 -12.47 7.96 47.25
C LYS A 194 -11.98 6.88 46.27
N PHE A 195 -11.82 7.22 45.00
CA PHE A 195 -11.29 6.33 43.97
C PHE A 195 -9.86 5.94 44.31
N ASP A 196 -8.99 6.92 44.58
CA ASP A 196 -7.60 6.70 44.96
C ASP A 196 -7.50 5.83 46.22
N ARG A 197 -8.31 6.12 47.24
CA ARG A 197 -8.35 5.32 48.48
C ARG A 197 -8.81 3.87 48.27
N THR A 198 -9.72 3.62 47.33
CA THR A 198 -10.39 2.33 47.20
C THR A 198 -9.72 1.43 46.16
N LEU A 199 -9.16 2.01 45.09
CA LEU A 199 -8.69 1.31 43.91
C LEU A 199 -7.18 1.45 43.64
N LEU A 200 -6.48 2.41 44.28
CA LEU A 200 -5.02 2.60 44.11
C LEU A 200 -4.19 2.16 45.34
N ILE A 201 -4.81 1.60 46.39
CA ILE A 201 -4.11 1.04 47.58
C ILE A 201 -4.15 -0.50 47.57
N VAL A 202 -3.92 -1.11 46.40
CA VAL A 202 -3.61 -2.55 46.29
C VAL A 202 -2.18 -2.70 45.82
#